data_AF-A0A7Y0JX46-F1
#
_entry.id   AF-A0A7Y0JX46-F1
#
_cell.length_a   1.000
_cell.length_b   1.000
_cell.length_c   1.000
_cell.angle_alpha   90.00
_cell.angle_beta   90.00
_cell.angle_gamma   90.00
#
_symmetry.space_group_name_H-M   'P 1'
#
loop_
_entity.id
_entity.type
_entity.pdbx_description
1 polymer ?
#
loop_
_entity_poly.entity_id
_entity_poly.type
_entity_poly.pdbx_seq_one_letter_code
_entity_poly.pdbx_strand_id
1 'polypeptide(L)'
;MTNESRVPRPTIDQEAISTHFHAARHRATPTALWTALADIPVLLAEVDRLADLLSRTRWDFADLLAAAGATLAADRDGEPDPLAYLRDAVAEHRAWVPPDDSELR
;
A
#
# COMPACT_ATOMS: atom_id res chain seq x y z
N MET A 1 -7.48 17.06 14.95
CA MET A 1 -7.98 16.31 13.78
C MET A 1 -7.23 15.00 13.72
N THR A 2 -7.83 13.94 14.26
CA THR A 2 -7.28 12.59 14.25
C THR A 2 -7.28 12.09 12.81
N ASN A 3 -6.09 11.77 12.32
CA ASN A 3 -5.80 11.31 10.97
C ASN A 3 -6.42 9.92 10.78
N GLU A 4 -7.67 9.87 10.30
CA GLU A 4 -8.37 8.61 10.08
C GLU A 4 -7.68 7.80 8.98
N SER A 5 -7.03 6.71 9.41
CA SER A 5 -6.51 5.56 8.66
C SER A 5 -5.61 5.83 7.44
N ARG A 6 -4.29 5.96 7.70
CA ARG A 6 -3.21 5.65 6.72
C ARG A 6 -3.11 4.15 6.35
N VAL A 7 -4.05 3.33 6.81
CA VAL A 7 -4.08 1.89 6.52
C VAL A 7 -4.89 1.71 5.24
N PRO A 8 -4.30 1.18 4.15
CA PRO A 8 -5.04 0.88 2.94
C PRO A 8 -6.20 -0.04 3.28
N ARG A 9 -7.42 0.38 2.94
CA ARG A 9 -8.59 -0.48 3.09
C ARG A 9 -8.73 -1.37 1.85
N PRO A 10 -9.27 -2.59 2.02
CA PRO A 10 -9.64 -3.42 0.91
C PRO A 10 -10.59 -2.68 -0.04
N THR A 11 -10.33 -2.73 -1.34
CA THR A 11 -11.23 -2.15 -2.36
C THR A 11 -12.37 -3.10 -2.75
N ILE A 12 -12.18 -4.38 -2.42
CA ILE A 12 -13.09 -5.47 -2.73
C ILE A 12 -14.17 -5.60 -1.67
N ASP A 13 -15.34 -6.09 -2.07
CA ASP A 13 -16.42 -6.46 -1.15
C ASP A 13 -16.08 -7.77 -0.43
N GLN A 14 -15.42 -7.63 0.72
CA GLN A 14 -15.01 -8.77 1.54
C GLN A 14 -16.19 -9.56 2.09
N GLU A 15 -17.34 -8.91 2.30
CA GLU A 15 -18.54 -9.57 2.84
C GLU A 15 -19.16 -10.47 1.78
N ALA A 16 -19.27 -10.00 0.53
CA ALA A 16 -19.74 -10.79 -0.59
C ALA A 16 -18.83 -12.02 -0.83
N ILE A 17 -17.52 -11.81 -0.89
CA ILE A 17 -16.53 -12.89 -1.09
C ILE A 17 -16.62 -13.93 0.03
N SER A 18 -16.69 -13.49 1.29
CA SER A 18 -16.83 -14.38 2.44
C SER A 18 -18.13 -15.18 2.36
N THR A 19 -19.22 -14.53 1.93
CA THR A 19 -20.52 -15.17 1.73
C THR A 19 -20.47 -16.25 0.64
N HIS A 20 -19.86 -15.97 -0.51
CA HIS A 20 -19.70 -16.95 -1.58
C HIS A 20 -18.85 -18.15 -1.14
N PHE A 21 -17.75 -17.90 -0.44
CA PHE A 21 -16.90 -18.96 0.09
C PHE A 21 -17.65 -19.83 1.10
N HIS A 22 -18.38 -19.23 2.04
CA HIS A 22 -19.22 -19.97 2.98
C HIS A 22 -20.30 -20.78 2.26
N ALA A 23 -20.97 -20.20 1.26
CA ALA A 23 -21.96 -20.91 0.46
C ALA A 23 -21.35 -22.13 -0.23
N ALA A 24 -20.18 -21.99 -0.87
CA ALA A 24 -19.47 -23.10 -1.50
C ALA A 24 -19.07 -24.19 -0.51
N ARG A 25 -18.59 -23.80 0.68
CA ARG A 25 -18.14 -24.72 1.74
C ARG A 25 -19.30 -25.49 2.36
N HIS A 26 -20.46 -24.87 2.56
CA HIS A 26 -21.62 -25.49 3.22
C HIS A 26 -22.60 -26.15 2.24
N ARG A 27 -22.69 -25.61 1.02
CA ARG A 27 -23.59 -26.08 -0.03
C ARG A 27 -22.77 -26.16 -1.32
N ALA A 28 -22.07 -27.28 -1.51
CA ALA A 28 -21.22 -27.58 -2.66
C ALA A 28 -22.01 -27.81 -3.96
N THR A 29 -22.94 -26.91 -4.26
CA THR A 29 -23.64 -26.83 -5.53
C THR A 29 -22.69 -26.31 -6.60
N PRO A 30 -22.84 -26.71 -7.87
CA PRO A 30 -22.00 -26.21 -8.96
C PRO A 30 -21.97 -24.67 -9.02
N THR A 31 -23.11 -24.02 -8.84
CA THR A 31 -23.21 -22.55 -8.85
C THR A 31 -22.42 -21.90 -7.71
N ALA A 32 -22.52 -22.42 -6.48
CA ALA A 32 -21.79 -21.87 -5.35
C ALA A 32 -20.27 -22.03 -5.52
N LEU A 33 -19.83 -23.19 -6.03
CA LEU A 33 -18.42 -23.45 -6.34
C LEU A 33 -17.89 -22.50 -7.41
N TRP A 34 -18.61 -22.33 -8.53
CA TRP A 34 -18.19 -21.42 -9.59
C TRP A 34 -18.15 -19.96 -9.14
N THR A 35 -19.11 -19.54 -8.32
CA THR A 35 -19.13 -18.17 -7.78
C THR A 35 -17.91 -17.92 -6.89
N ALA A 36 -17.60 -18.84 -5.96
CA ALA A 36 -16.42 -18.69 -5.11
C ALA A 36 -15.09 -18.76 -5.88
N LEU A 37 -15.02 -19.56 -6.96
CA LEU A 37 -13.85 -19.59 -7.84
C LEU A 37 -13.66 -18.28 -8.62
N ALA A 38 -14.75 -17.61 -9.00
CA ALA A 38 -14.71 -16.32 -9.70
C ALA A 38 -14.16 -15.19 -8.82
N ASP A 39 -14.20 -15.32 -7.50
CA ASP A 39 -13.63 -14.33 -6.57
C ASP A 39 -12.10 -14.43 -6.46
N ILE A 40 -11.48 -15.55 -6.88
CA ILE A 40 -10.03 -15.78 -6.74
C ILE A 40 -9.19 -14.74 -7.49
N PRO A 41 -9.42 -14.44 -8.78
CA PRO A 41 -8.65 -13.41 -9.48
C PRO A 41 -8.78 -12.02 -8.83
N VAL A 42 -9.96 -11.70 -8.31
CA VAL A 42 -10.22 -10.43 -7.62
C VAL A 42 -9.44 -10.34 -6.31
N LEU A 43 -9.38 -11.44 -5.54
CA LEU A 43 -8.56 -11.52 -4.33
C LEU A 43 -7.07 -11.42 -4.62
N LEU A 44 -6.59 -12.09 -5.68
CA LEU A 44 -5.18 -12.01 -6.08
C LEU A 44 -4.80 -10.58 -6.48
N ALA A 45 -5.63 -9.91 -7.29
CA ALA A 45 -5.41 -8.52 -7.67
C ALA A 45 -5.35 -7.59 -6.44
N GLU A 46 -6.21 -7.80 -5.45
CA GLU A 46 -6.18 -7.02 -4.21
C GLU A 46 -4.93 -7.30 -3.36
N VAL A 47 -4.46 -8.55 -3.30
CA VAL A 47 -3.19 -8.89 -2.62
C VAL A 47 -2.01 -8.22 -3.31
N ASP A 48 -1.94 -8.26 -4.64
CA ASP A 48 -0.88 -7.61 -5.41
C ASP A 48 -0.89 -6.09 -5.20
N ARG A 49 -2.08 -5.46 -5.20
CA ARG A 49 -2.25 -4.04 -4.88
C ARG A 49 -1.72 -3.69 -3.49
N LEU A 50 -2.10 -4.46 -2.47
CA LEU A 50 -1.64 -4.26 -1.10
C LEU A 50 -0.13 -4.48 -0.96
N ALA A 51 0.44 -5.43 -1.69
CA ALA A 51 1.87 -5.70 -1.71
C ALA A 51 2.67 -4.55 -2.38
N ASP A 52 2.16 -3.96 -3.45
CA ASP A 52 2.77 -2.77 -4.08
C ASP A 52 2.73 -1.57 -3.13
N LEU A 53 1.58 -1.30 -2.51
CA LEU A 53 1.43 -0.22 -1.52
C LEU A 53 2.37 -0.40 -0.32
N LEU A 54 2.50 -1.63 0.20
CA LEU A 54 3.43 -1.94 1.28
C LEU A 54 4.88 -1.73 0.85
N SER A 55 5.24 -2.22 -0.34
CA SER A 55 6.60 -2.10 -0.85
C SER A 55 6.98 -0.62 -1.01
N ARG A 56 6.13 0.19 -1.64
CA ARG A 56 6.34 1.64 -1.79
C ARG A 56 6.48 2.35 -0.45
N THR A 57 5.59 2.06 0.50
CA THR A 57 5.67 2.63 1.85
C THR A 57 7.01 2.33 2.51
N ARG A 58 7.53 1.10 2.35
CA ARG A 58 8.85 0.72 2.88
C ARG A 58 9.99 1.45 2.17
N TRP A 59 9.89 1.66 0.85
CA TRP A 59 10.84 2.45 0.08
C TRP A 59 10.87 3.91 0.56
N ASP A 60 9.71 4.56 0.72
CA ASP A 60 9.62 5.94 1.22
C ASP A 60 10.28 6.11 2.59
N PHE A 61 10.02 5.18 3.52
CA PHE A 61 10.66 5.23 4.84
C PHE A 61 12.17 4.97 4.78
N ALA A 62 12.62 4.09 3.89
CA ALA A 62 14.05 3.85 3.70
C ALA A 62 14.75 5.09 3.13
N ASP A 63 14.10 5.79 2.20
CA ASP A 63 14.62 7.02 1.60
C ASP A 63 14.71 8.16 2.62
N LEU A 64 13.66 8.39 3.41
CA LEU A 64 13.69 9.36 4.51
C LEU A 64 14.77 9.03 5.55
N LEU A 65 14.96 7.76 5.88
CA LEU A 65 16.03 7.34 6.79
C LEU A 65 17.41 7.58 6.21
N ALA A 66 17.60 7.32 4.91
CA ALA A 66 18.84 7.61 4.20
C ALA A 66 19.13 9.12 4.18
N ALA A 67 18.12 9.96 3.91
CA ALA A 67 18.24 11.41 3.92
C ALA A 67 18.58 11.97 5.32
N ALA A 68 18.00 11.40 6.38
CA ALA A 68 18.36 11.73 7.75
C ALA A 68 19.82 11.34 8.06
N GLY A 69 20.26 10.17 7.58
CA GLY A 69 21.65 9.73 7.68
C GLY A 69 22.62 10.66 6.95
N ALA A 70 22.28 11.06 5.72
CA ALA A 70 23.05 11.99 4.90
C ALA A 70 23.16 13.36 5.59
N THR A 71 22.06 13.87 6.17
CA THR A 71 22.05 15.11 6.95
C THR A 71 23.06 15.08 8.10
N LEU A 72 23.09 13.98 8.87
CA LEU A 72 24.04 13.83 9.99
C LEU A 72 25.49 13.65 9.53
N ALA A 73 25.72 13.11 8.33
CA ALA A 73 27.05 13.02 7.74
C ALA A 73 27.54 14.39 7.28
N ALA A 74 26.71 15.10 6.53
CA ALA A 74 26.96 16.45 6.04
C ALA A 74 27.24 17.46 7.17
N ASP A 75 26.49 17.40 8.27
CA ASP A 75 26.73 18.24 9.46
C ASP A 75 28.10 18.00 10.08
N ARG A 76 28.49 16.72 10.20
CA ARG A 76 29.82 16.34 10.73
C ARG A 76 30.96 16.80 9.82
N ASP A 77 30.73 16.79 8.51
CA ASP A 77 31.70 17.20 7.50
C ASP A 77 31.74 18.73 7.32
N GLY A 78 30.87 19.48 8.01
CA GLY A 78 30.82 20.95 7.98
C GLY A 78 30.22 21.50 6.69
N GLU A 79 29.37 20.72 6.02
CA GLU A 79 28.69 21.17 4.80
C GLU A 79 27.78 22.38 5.10
N PRO A 80 27.64 23.37 4.19
CA PRO A 80 26.91 24.61 4.48
C PRO A 80 25.40 24.45 4.73
N ASP A 81 24.76 23.43 4.16
CA ASP A 81 23.32 23.17 4.31
C ASP A 81 22.99 21.66 4.40
N PRO A 82 23.34 20.99 5.52
CA PRO A 82 23.10 19.57 5.69
C PRO A 82 21.60 19.20 5.66
N LEU A 83 20.73 20.14 6.02
CA LEU A 83 19.28 19.93 6.06
C LEU A 83 18.64 19.88 4.67
N ALA A 84 19.37 20.23 3.60
CA ALA A 84 18.87 20.13 2.24
C ALA A 84 18.40 18.70 1.92
N TYR A 85 19.19 17.67 2.27
CA TYR A 85 18.85 16.26 2.02
C TYR A 85 17.50 15.86 2.61
N LEU A 86 17.25 16.20 3.88
CA LEU A 86 15.99 15.85 4.54
C LEU A 86 14.82 16.66 3.99
N ARG A 87 15.04 17.93 3.61
CA ARG A 87 13.99 18.76 3.01
C ARG A 87 13.55 18.22 1.66
N ASP A 88 14.50 17.80 0.83
CA ASP A 88 14.22 17.24 -0.49
C ASP A 88 13.45 15.92 -0.36
N ALA A 89 13.94 14.98 0.47
CA ALA A 89 13.24 13.72 0.70
C ALA A 89 11.83 13.89 1.28
N VAL A 90 11.63 14.86 2.18
CA VAL A 90 10.28 15.19 2.70
C VAL A 90 9.40 15.83 1.62
N ALA A 91 9.96 16.66 0.74
CA ALA A 91 9.22 17.24 -0.36
C ALA A 91 8.78 16.17 -1.37
N GLU A 92 9.67 15.25 -1.72
CA GLU A 92 9.38 14.09 -2.57
C GLU A 92 8.31 13.19 -1.95
N HIS A 93 8.45 12.82 -0.67
CA HIS A 93 7.45 12.02 0.04
C HIS A 93 6.06 12.69 0.09
N ARG A 94 5.99 14.03 0.20
CA ARG A 94 4.71 14.77 0.19
C ARG A 94 4.12 14.93 -1.20
N ALA A 95 4.94 14.93 -2.24
CA ALA A 95 4.48 15.04 -3.62
C ALA A 95 3.85 13.73 -4.12
N TRP A 96 4.11 12.60 -3.45
CA TRP A 96 3.51 11.33 -3.79
C TRP A 96 1.99 11.35 -3.55
N VAL A 97 1.26 11.01 -4.60
CA VAL A 97 -0.18 10.76 -4.57
C VAL A 97 -0.36 9.27 -4.88
N PRO A 98 -1.09 8.50 -4.04
CA PRO A 98 -1.42 7.13 -4.39
C PRO A 98 -2.14 7.11 -5.74
N PRO A 99 -1.84 6.15 -6.63
CA PRO A 99 -2.64 5.97 -7.84
C PRO A 99 -4.11 5.78 -7.48
N ASP A 100 -5.01 6.39 -8.25
CA ASP A 100 -6.45 6.23 -8.05
C ASP A 100 -6.84 4.76 -8.34
N ASP A 101 -7.78 4.22 -7.56
CA ASP A 101 -8.20 2.81 -7.62
C ASP A 101 -8.80 2.43 -9.01
N SER A 102 -9.00 3.42 -9.89
CA SER A 102 -9.43 3.25 -11.28
C SER A 102 -8.32 2.92 -12.29
N GLU A 103 -7.04 3.13 -11.98
CA GLU A 103 -5.93 3.01 -12.94
C GLU A 103 -5.32 1.58 -13.02
N LEU A 104 -5.78 0.66 -12.19
CA LEU A 104 -5.31 -0.74 -12.15
C LEU A 104 -6.29 -1.76 -12.77
N ARG A 105 -7.29 -1.29 -13.54
CA ARG A 105 -8.29 -2.14 -14.23
C ARG A 105 -7.87 -2.52 -15.65
#